data_AF-A0A177C5C7-F1
#
_entry.id   AF-A0A177C5C7-F1
#
_cell.length_a   1.000
_cell.length_b   1.000
_cell.length_c   1.000
_cell.angle_alpha   90.00
_cell.angle_beta   90.00
_cell.angle_gamma   90.00
#
_symmetry.space_group_name_H-M   'P 1'
#
loop_
_entity.id
_entity.type
_entity.pdbx_description
1 polymer ?
#
loop_
_entity_poly.entity_id
_entity_poly.type
_entity_poly.pdbx_seq_one_letter_code
_entity_poly.pdbx_strand_id
1 'polypeptide(L)'
;MADPANFSIISNILYFAYGTNLSPTQLSLRCTHTRSSSNPVAIARLSSYKWFIQRRGCANIKPSPSTSPCASEDEVWGVLYAMHPADVAILDTYEGVDLDASNSKDTRGMTERPTEQGRGRHNKVYLEVDVVRWLVREKEGEDRVRALVYVDEKDTEEGAVRDNYVGRMNRGVREALELGLSKEWVERVVRRWVLEGVEAEEGYVGGENRGL
;
A
#
# COMPACT_ATOMS: atom_id res chain seq x y z
N MET A 1 -40.58 -16.44 8.76
CA MET A 1 -39.43 -16.05 9.61
C MET A 1 -38.18 -16.38 8.82
N ALA A 2 -37.47 -15.37 8.34
CA ALA A 2 -36.22 -15.55 7.61
C ALA A 2 -35.05 -15.53 8.60
N ASP A 3 -34.11 -16.44 8.41
CA ASP A 3 -32.89 -16.61 9.20
C ASP A 3 -31.97 -15.38 9.09
N PRO A 4 -31.49 -14.76 10.19
CA PRO A 4 -30.62 -13.59 10.13
C PRO A 4 -29.14 -13.89 9.86
N ALA A 5 -28.74 -15.15 9.62
CA ALA A 5 -27.33 -15.53 9.52
C ALA A 5 -26.75 -15.61 8.10
N ASN A 6 -27.35 -14.95 7.10
CA ASN A 6 -26.74 -14.85 5.76
C ASN A 6 -25.90 -13.57 5.66
N PHE A 7 -24.86 -13.48 6.49
CA PHE A 7 -23.73 -12.58 6.21
C PHE A 7 -23.11 -13.08 4.91
N SER A 8 -23.44 -12.41 3.81
CA SER A 8 -22.79 -12.58 2.52
C SER A 8 -21.29 -12.78 2.75
N ILE A 9 -20.74 -13.89 2.24
CA ILE A 9 -19.31 -14.18 2.21
C ILE A 9 -18.69 -13.16 1.25
N ILE A 10 -18.57 -11.92 1.71
CA ILE A 10 -17.77 -10.93 1.01
C ILE A 10 -16.34 -11.36 1.29
N SER A 11 -15.71 -11.94 0.28
CA SER A 11 -14.28 -12.21 0.32
C SER A 11 -13.56 -10.87 0.53
N ASN A 12 -12.97 -10.72 1.72
CA ASN A 12 -12.18 -9.52 2.03
C ASN A 12 -11.00 -9.44 1.07
N ILE A 13 -10.74 -8.23 0.55
CA ILE A 13 -9.59 -7.95 -0.32
C ILE A 13 -8.38 -7.72 0.58
N LEU A 14 -7.32 -8.50 0.41
CA LEU A 14 -6.05 -8.16 1.05
C LEU A 14 -5.43 -6.97 0.35
N TYR A 15 -5.09 -5.93 1.08
CA TYR A 15 -4.41 -4.73 0.60
C TYR A 15 -3.03 -4.63 1.22
N PHE A 16 -1.99 -4.53 0.39
CA PHE A 16 -0.61 -4.34 0.80
C PHE A 16 -0.20 -2.87 0.70
N ALA A 17 -0.03 -2.24 1.85
CA ALA A 17 0.39 -0.85 1.95
C ALA A 17 1.91 -0.74 2.11
N TYR A 18 2.55 0.06 1.27
CA TYR A 18 3.99 0.35 1.31
C TYR A 18 4.33 1.85 1.38
N GLY A 19 3.31 2.72 1.34
CA GLY A 19 3.45 4.17 1.44
C GLY A 19 2.83 4.71 2.73
N THR A 20 2.25 5.90 2.69
CA THR A 20 1.63 6.51 3.88
C THR A 20 0.50 5.68 4.53
N ASN A 21 -0.14 4.76 3.80
CA ASN A 21 -1.12 3.81 4.37
C ASN A 21 -0.46 2.68 5.20
N LEU A 22 0.87 2.67 5.36
CA LEU A 22 1.53 1.93 6.44
C LEU A 22 0.94 2.29 7.81
N SER A 23 0.44 3.53 7.97
CA SER A 23 -0.26 4.02 9.15
C SER A 23 -1.70 3.47 9.22
N PRO A 24 -2.05 2.63 10.22
CA PRO A 24 -3.43 2.24 10.47
C PRO A 24 -4.30 3.46 10.82
N THR A 25 -3.72 4.47 11.49
CA THR A 25 -4.38 5.75 11.76
C THR A 25 -4.82 6.43 10.47
N GLN A 26 -3.93 6.54 9.49
CA GLN A 26 -4.30 7.13 8.21
C GLN A 26 -5.36 6.31 7.48
N LEU A 27 -5.21 4.99 7.45
CA LEU A 27 -6.16 4.14 6.74
C LEU A 27 -7.56 4.22 7.37
N SER A 28 -7.66 4.27 8.71
CA SER A 28 -8.95 4.41 9.42
C SER A 28 -9.64 5.76 9.17
N LEU A 29 -8.87 6.84 8.98
CA LEU A 29 -9.40 8.15 8.64
C LEU A 29 -9.89 8.23 7.18
N ARG A 30 -9.30 7.44 6.28
CA ARG A 30 -9.68 7.38 4.86
C ARG A 30 -10.86 6.43 4.62
N CYS A 31 -10.78 5.23 5.17
CA CYS A 31 -11.70 4.12 4.94
C CYS A 31 -12.72 4.03 6.08
N THR A 32 -13.87 4.69 5.88
CA THR A 32 -14.87 4.90 6.93
C THR A 32 -16.06 3.95 6.87
N HIS A 33 -16.09 2.99 5.94
CA HIS A 33 -17.22 2.07 5.79
C HIS A 33 -17.23 1.00 6.90
N THR A 34 -16.12 0.29 7.09
CA THR A 34 -15.94 -0.58 8.25
C THR A 34 -14.60 -0.37 8.94
N ARG A 35 -14.65 -0.26 10.27
CA ARG A 35 -13.45 -0.09 11.11
C ARG A 35 -12.45 -1.23 10.93
N SER A 36 -12.93 -2.44 10.64
CA SER A 36 -12.08 -3.62 10.47
C SER A 36 -11.12 -3.50 9.27
N SER A 37 -11.46 -2.72 8.23
CA SER A 37 -10.58 -2.50 7.07
C SER A 37 -9.27 -1.81 7.44
N SER A 38 -9.26 -1.06 8.55
CA SER A 38 -8.08 -0.36 9.04
C SER A 38 -7.29 -1.14 10.10
N ASN A 39 -7.73 -2.34 10.46
CA ASN A 39 -7.00 -3.21 11.38
C ASN A 39 -5.91 -3.97 10.63
N PRO A 40 -4.62 -3.81 10.99
CA PRO A 40 -3.55 -4.59 10.40
C PRO A 40 -3.75 -6.08 10.61
N VAL A 41 -3.55 -6.88 9.55
CA VAL A 41 -3.64 -8.35 9.63
C VAL A 41 -2.28 -9.03 9.59
N ALA A 42 -1.28 -8.44 8.95
CA ALA A 42 0.07 -8.98 8.88
C ALA A 42 1.12 -7.93 8.49
N ILE A 43 2.39 -8.23 8.81
CA ILE A 43 3.55 -7.65 8.13
C ILE A 43 3.95 -8.58 6.99
N ALA A 44 4.21 -8.01 5.82
CA ALA A 44 4.58 -8.77 4.62
C ALA A 44 5.70 -8.09 3.85
N ARG A 45 6.28 -8.85 2.93
CA ARG A 45 7.37 -8.43 2.05
C ARG A 45 7.04 -8.80 0.60
N LEU A 46 7.31 -7.87 -0.30
CA LEU A 46 7.27 -8.06 -1.75
C LEU A 46 8.69 -8.13 -2.29
N SER A 47 9.09 -9.32 -2.76
CA SER A 47 10.42 -9.59 -3.32
C SER A 47 10.52 -9.14 -4.79
N SER A 48 11.73 -8.79 -5.25
CA SER A 48 12.02 -8.36 -6.63
C SER A 48 11.37 -7.04 -7.04
N TYR A 49 11.14 -6.14 -6.07
CA TYR A 49 10.61 -4.80 -6.30
C TYR A 49 11.46 -3.76 -5.58
N LYS A 50 11.66 -2.61 -6.23
CA LYS A 50 12.32 -1.45 -5.66
C LYS A 50 11.29 -0.43 -5.17
N TRP A 51 11.43 0.03 -3.93
CA TRP A 51 10.69 1.18 -3.40
C TRP A 51 11.47 2.47 -3.65
N PHE A 52 10.76 3.53 -4.04
CA PHE A 52 11.36 4.85 -4.27
C PHE A 52 10.31 5.96 -4.13
N ILE A 53 10.76 7.21 -4.03
CA ILE A 53 9.87 8.37 -4.19
C ILE A 53 9.85 8.77 -5.66
N GLN A 54 8.68 8.77 -6.27
CA GLN A 54 8.51 9.18 -7.66
C GLN A 54 8.49 10.70 -7.81
N ARG A 55 8.54 11.22 -9.04
CA ARG A 55 8.48 12.67 -9.35
C ARG A 55 7.27 13.40 -8.77
N ARG A 56 6.18 12.69 -8.50
CA ARG A 56 5.00 13.22 -7.78
C ARG A 56 5.20 13.36 -6.27
N GLY A 57 6.38 13.03 -5.76
CA GLY A 57 6.81 13.20 -4.37
C GLY A 57 6.11 12.29 -3.37
N CYS A 58 5.64 11.14 -3.83
CA CYS A 58 5.07 10.07 -3.02
C CYS A 58 5.78 8.74 -3.29
N ALA A 59 5.64 7.76 -2.40
CA ALA A 59 6.15 6.42 -2.62
C ALA A 59 5.54 5.76 -3.85
N ASN A 60 6.36 5.05 -4.60
CA ASN A 60 5.96 4.12 -5.64
C ASN A 60 6.89 2.89 -5.61
N ILE A 61 6.49 1.82 -6.30
CA ILE A 61 7.29 0.62 -6.47
C ILE A 61 7.42 0.28 -7.95
N LYS A 62 8.52 -0.37 -8.32
CA LYS A 62 8.71 -0.93 -9.67
C LYS A 62 9.44 -2.26 -9.61
N PRO A 63 9.19 -3.18 -10.55
CA PRO A 63 9.96 -4.42 -10.65
C PRO A 63 11.46 -4.11 -10.71
N SER A 64 12.26 -4.87 -9.96
CA SER A 64 13.71 -4.79 -10.03
C SER A 64 14.26 -5.92 -10.89
N PRO A 65 15.21 -5.66 -11.81
CA PRO A 65 15.81 -6.71 -12.63
C PRO A 65 16.57 -7.71 -11.75
N SER A 66 16.48 -9.00 -12.08
CA SER A 66 17.13 -10.11 -11.34
C SER A 66 18.66 -10.03 -11.29
N THR A 67 19.27 -9.14 -12.07
CA THR A 67 20.72 -8.88 -12.12
C THR A 67 21.16 -7.71 -11.25
N SER A 68 20.25 -7.15 -10.44
CA SER A 68 20.58 -6.06 -9.53
C SER A 68 21.68 -6.48 -8.54
N PRO A 69 22.79 -5.72 -8.45
CA PRO A 69 23.87 -6.02 -7.50
C PRO A 69 23.46 -5.77 -6.05
N CYS A 70 22.34 -5.07 -5.82
CA CYS A 70 21.79 -4.74 -4.51
C CYS A 70 20.51 -5.53 -4.22
N ALA A 71 20.52 -6.85 -4.40
CA ALA A 71 19.35 -7.71 -4.15
C ALA A 71 18.70 -7.51 -2.76
N SER A 72 19.47 -7.08 -1.76
CA SER A 72 18.93 -6.74 -0.44
C SER A 72 17.98 -5.53 -0.43
N GLU A 73 18.11 -4.61 -1.40
CA GLU A 73 17.28 -3.40 -1.56
C GLU A 73 16.07 -3.63 -2.48
N ASP A 74 16.03 -4.77 -3.15
CA ASP A 74 14.97 -5.17 -4.08
C ASP A 74 13.87 -5.95 -3.36
N GLU A 75 13.56 -5.50 -2.16
CA GLU A 75 12.40 -5.93 -1.38
C GLU A 75 11.65 -4.72 -0.85
N VAL A 76 10.33 -4.82 -0.83
CA VAL A 76 9.46 -3.80 -0.27
C VAL A 76 8.72 -4.40 0.90
N TRP A 77 8.90 -3.81 2.09
CA TRP A 77 8.14 -4.21 3.26
C TRP A 77 6.85 -3.38 3.35
N GLY A 78 5.81 -4.00 3.92
CA GLY A 78 4.52 -3.36 4.03
C GLY A 78 3.62 -3.98 5.09
N VAL A 79 2.47 -3.32 5.28
CA VAL A 79 1.40 -3.77 6.17
C VAL A 79 0.26 -4.30 5.31
N LEU A 80 -0.22 -5.49 5.67
CA LEU A 80 -1.42 -6.07 5.07
C LEU A 80 -2.66 -5.69 5.88
N TYR A 81 -3.72 -5.38 5.15
CA TYR A 81 -5.06 -5.13 5.68
C TYR A 81 -6.08 -6.03 4.98
N ALA A 82 -7.08 -6.53 5.72
CA ALA A 82 -8.23 -7.19 5.13
C ALA A 82 -9.36 -6.17 4.94
N MET A 83 -9.54 -5.70 3.71
CA MET A 83 -10.43 -4.60 3.38
C MET A 83 -11.78 -5.07 2.85
N HIS A 84 -12.84 -4.38 3.30
CA HIS A 84 -14.15 -4.48 2.69
C HIS A 84 -14.14 -3.80 1.30
N PRO A 85 -14.83 -4.35 0.28
CA PRO A 85 -14.85 -3.76 -1.06
C PRO A 85 -15.31 -2.29 -1.10
N ALA A 86 -16.23 -1.90 -0.23
CA ALA A 86 -16.66 -0.49 -0.14
C ALA A 86 -15.54 0.45 0.36
N ASP A 87 -14.69 -0.01 1.29
CA ASP A 87 -13.52 0.77 1.73
C ASP A 87 -12.42 0.82 0.66
N VAL A 88 -12.28 -0.25 -0.13
CA VAL A 88 -11.42 -0.25 -1.31
C VAL A 88 -11.90 0.79 -2.33
N ALA A 89 -13.21 0.91 -2.57
CA ALA A 89 -13.76 1.94 -3.47
C ALA A 89 -13.52 3.37 -2.96
N ILE A 90 -13.57 3.58 -1.63
CA ILE A 90 -13.17 4.87 -1.05
C ILE A 90 -11.68 5.11 -1.29
N LEU A 91 -10.85 4.10 -1.06
CA LEU A 91 -9.41 4.18 -1.26
C LEU A 91 -9.04 4.46 -2.73
N ASP A 92 -9.77 3.91 -3.70
CA ASP A 92 -9.60 4.20 -5.13
C ASP A 92 -9.65 5.71 -5.43
N THR A 93 -10.50 6.46 -4.71
CA THR A 93 -10.59 7.92 -4.84
C THR A 93 -9.31 8.61 -4.32
N TYR A 94 -8.78 8.16 -3.18
CA TYR A 94 -7.55 8.70 -2.61
C TYR A 94 -6.33 8.37 -3.47
N GLU A 95 -6.26 7.17 -4.02
CA GLU A 95 -5.17 6.75 -4.88
C GLU A 95 -5.31 7.32 -6.30
N GLY A 96 -6.49 7.80 -6.67
CA GLY A 96 -6.80 8.44 -7.94
C GLY A 96 -6.85 7.43 -9.09
N VAL A 97 -7.51 6.29 -8.85
CA VAL A 97 -7.74 5.27 -9.88
C VAL A 97 -8.68 5.82 -10.95
N ASP A 98 -8.37 5.55 -12.21
CA ASP A 98 -9.28 5.82 -13.32
C ASP A 98 -10.31 4.69 -13.42
N LEU A 99 -11.53 4.95 -12.97
CA LEU A 99 -12.62 3.97 -12.97
C LEU A 99 -13.16 3.68 -14.38
N ASP A 100 -12.84 4.54 -15.36
CA ASP A 100 -13.24 4.38 -16.76
C ASP A 100 -12.11 3.77 -17.62
N ALA A 101 -11.00 3.36 -17.00
CA ALA A 101 -9.90 2.75 -17.71
C ALA A 101 -10.32 1.44 -18.38
N SER A 102 -9.79 1.19 -19.59
CA SER A 102 -10.05 -0.05 -20.31
C SER A 102 -9.48 -1.24 -19.55
N ASN A 103 -10.11 -2.41 -19.73
CA ASN A 103 -9.54 -3.68 -19.28
C ASN A 103 -8.09 -3.83 -19.75
N SER A 104 -7.28 -4.40 -18.87
CA SER A 104 -5.88 -4.68 -19.19
C SER A 104 -5.77 -5.57 -20.42
N LYS A 105 -4.82 -5.24 -21.28
CA LYS A 105 -4.46 -6.09 -22.42
C LYS A 105 -3.38 -7.11 -22.08
N ASP A 106 -2.86 -7.10 -20.84
CA ASP A 106 -1.93 -8.13 -20.41
C ASP A 106 -2.62 -9.46 -20.24
N THR A 107 -2.02 -10.47 -20.84
CA THR A 107 -2.32 -11.87 -20.57
C THR A 107 -1.11 -12.60 -20.00
N ARG A 108 -0.01 -11.89 -19.67
CA ARG A 108 1.26 -12.51 -19.29
C ARG A 108 1.60 -12.30 -17.80
N GLY A 109 1.64 -13.43 -17.08
CA GLY A 109 2.58 -13.75 -15.98
C GLY A 109 2.33 -13.13 -14.60
N MET A 110 2.02 -13.97 -13.60
CA MET A 110 2.08 -13.81 -12.12
C MET A 110 1.48 -12.54 -11.46
N THR A 111 1.20 -11.49 -12.21
CA THR A 111 0.68 -10.20 -11.77
C THR A 111 -0.69 -10.03 -12.40
N GLU A 112 -1.72 -9.90 -11.59
CA GLU A 112 -3.07 -9.65 -12.10
C GLU A 112 -3.35 -8.16 -12.07
N ARG A 113 -3.48 -7.54 -13.24
CA ARG A 113 -3.89 -6.14 -13.41
C ARG A 113 -5.24 -6.10 -14.14
N PRO A 114 -6.36 -5.80 -13.48
CA PRO A 114 -7.68 -5.85 -14.12
C PRO A 114 -7.88 -4.80 -15.22
N THR A 115 -7.35 -3.60 -15.01
CA THR A 115 -7.47 -2.45 -15.92
C THR A 115 -6.09 -1.92 -16.32
N GLU A 116 -6.03 -1.14 -17.39
CA GLU A 116 -4.91 -0.23 -17.63
C GLU A 116 -4.94 0.93 -16.61
N GLN A 117 -3.84 1.64 -16.38
CA GLN A 117 -3.85 2.81 -15.48
C GLN A 117 -4.75 3.96 -15.98
N GLY A 118 -5.03 4.03 -17.29
CA GLY A 118 -5.87 5.08 -17.87
C GLY A 118 -5.30 6.48 -17.62
N ARG A 119 -6.13 7.44 -17.24
CA ARG A 119 -5.75 8.81 -16.84
C ARG A 119 -5.48 8.93 -15.34
N GLY A 120 -5.52 7.81 -14.62
CA GLY A 120 -5.39 7.74 -13.17
C GLY A 120 -3.98 7.96 -12.68
N ARG A 121 -3.87 8.28 -11.40
CA ARG A 121 -2.63 8.50 -10.65
C ARG A 121 -1.96 7.19 -10.25
N HIS A 122 -2.74 6.16 -9.95
CA HIS A 122 -2.26 4.81 -9.70
C HIS A 122 -3.23 3.82 -10.34
N ASN A 123 -2.73 2.64 -10.68
CA ASN A 123 -3.52 1.49 -11.09
C ASN A 123 -3.65 0.48 -9.96
N LYS A 124 -4.65 -0.40 -10.08
CA LYS A 124 -4.85 -1.54 -9.18
C LYS A 124 -4.16 -2.76 -9.75
N VAL A 125 -3.19 -3.26 -9.02
CA VAL A 125 -2.38 -4.43 -9.38
C VAL A 125 -2.44 -5.42 -8.23
N TYR A 126 -2.56 -6.71 -8.52
CA TYR A 126 -2.49 -7.77 -7.53
C TYR A 126 -1.18 -8.52 -7.65
N LEU A 127 -0.44 -8.54 -6.55
CA LEU A 127 0.87 -9.16 -6.43
C LEU A 127 0.86 -10.19 -5.32
N GLU A 128 1.69 -11.23 -5.49
CA GLU A 128 1.97 -12.18 -4.44
C GLU A 128 3.01 -11.61 -3.47
N VAL A 129 2.64 -11.51 -2.19
CA VAL A 129 3.54 -11.04 -1.12
C VAL A 129 3.80 -12.15 -0.12
N ASP A 130 5.02 -12.23 0.39
CA ASP A 130 5.42 -13.18 1.41
C ASP A 130 5.06 -12.62 2.80
N VAL A 131 4.23 -13.35 3.55
CA VAL A 131 3.84 -12.97 4.91
C VAL A 131 5.00 -13.25 5.85
N VAL A 132 5.48 -12.21 6.53
CA VAL A 132 6.57 -12.33 7.51
C VAL A 132 5.99 -12.63 8.90
N ARG A 133 4.85 -12.01 9.22
CA ARG A 133 4.21 -12.17 10.52
C ARG A 133 2.72 -11.86 10.47
N TRP A 134 1.90 -12.80 10.91
CA TRP A 134 0.48 -12.55 11.17
C TRP A 134 0.28 -11.79 12.49
N LEU A 135 -0.64 -10.82 12.48
CA LEU A 135 -0.99 -9.98 13.64
C LEU A 135 -2.32 -10.38 14.29
N VAL A 136 -3.08 -11.25 13.62
CA VAL A 136 -4.35 -11.79 14.11
C VAL A 136 -4.15 -13.23 14.59
N ARG A 137 -4.79 -13.60 15.71
CA ARG A 137 -4.59 -14.90 16.38
C ARG A 137 -5.12 -16.11 15.60
N GLU A 138 -6.08 -15.89 14.70
CA GLU A 138 -6.82 -16.97 14.02
C GLU A 138 -6.34 -17.23 12.58
N LYS A 139 -5.29 -16.52 12.11
CA LYS A 139 -4.61 -16.85 10.86
C LYS A 139 -3.16 -17.24 11.14
N GLU A 140 -2.92 -18.52 11.32
CA GLU A 140 -1.72 -19.15 10.77
C GLU A 140 -2.07 -19.45 9.30
N GLY A 141 -1.87 -18.46 8.44
CA GLY A 141 -2.23 -18.53 7.02
C GLY A 141 -1.08 -18.99 6.14
N GLU A 142 -1.31 -19.01 4.83
CA GLU A 142 -0.27 -19.24 3.82
C GLU A 142 0.88 -18.24 3.97
N ASP A 143 2.12 -18.71 3.77
CA ASP A 143 3.33 -17.88 3.80
C ASP A 143 3.38 -16.88 2.64
N ARG A 144 2.52 -17.05 1.64
CA ARG A 144 2.44 -16.20 0.46
C ARG A 144 0.99 -15.95 0.09
N VAL A 145 0.62 -14.69 -0.11
CA VAL A 145 -0.77 -14.28 -0.37
C VAL A 145 -0.87 -13.28 -1.50
N ARG A 146 -1.94 -13.41 -2.29
CA ARG A 146 -2.34 -12.42 -3.30
C ARG A 146 -2.91 -11.17 -2.63
N ALA A 147 -2.31 -10.00 -2.87
CA ALA A 147 -2.74 -8.72 -2.30
C ALA A 147 -2.87 -7.63 -3.37
N LEU A 148 -3.87 -6.76 -3.21
CA LEU A 148 -4.05 -5.51 -3.93
C LEU A 148 -2.93 -4.53 -3.57
N VAL A 149 -2.39 -3.89 -4.60
CA VAL A 149 -1.32 -2.90 -4.55
C VAL A 149 -1.69 -1.76 -5.49
N TYR A 150 -1.49 -0.52 -5.08
CA TYR A 150 -1.70 0.66 -5.93
C TYR A 150 -0.36 1.13 -6.47
N VAL A 151 -0.14 1.03 -7.78
CA VAL A 151 1.16 1.34 -8.42
C VAL A 151 0.97 2.41 -9.49
N ASP A 152 1.87 3.38 -9.57
CA ASP A 152 1.95 4.28 -10.73
C ASP A 152 2.84 3.60 -11.78
N GLU A 153 2.22 2.93 -12.75
CA GLU A 153 2.90 2.18 -13.82
C GLU A 153 3.47 3.12 -14.90
N LYS A 154 3.01 4.37 -14.95
CA LYS A 154 3.41 5.36 -15.95
C LYS A 154 4.60 6.20 -15.51
N ASP A 155 4.61 6.66 -14.27
CA ASP A 155 5.70 7.48 -13.73
C ASP A 155 6.60 6.66 -12.81
N THR A 156 7.62 6.03 -13.39
CA THR A 156 8.56 5.16 -12.66
C THR A 156 9.91 5.84 -12.36
N GLU A 157 9.98 7.15 -12.60
CA GLU A 157 11.18 7.97 -12.40
C GLU A 157 11.27 8.49 -10.98
N GLU A 158 12.50 8.51 -10.46
CA GLU A 158 12.81 9.00 -9.12
C GLU A 158 12.67 10.52 -9.02
N GLY A 159 12.25 11.01 -7.85
CA GLY A 159 12.05 12.43 -7.59
C GLY A 159 12.16 12.83 -6.13
N ALA A 160 11.92 14.12 -5.85
CA ALA A 160 11.98 14.67 -4.50
C ALA A 160 10.68 14.42 -3.73
N VAL A 161 10.80 14.08 -2.45
CA VAL A 161 9.65 13.93 -1.55
C VAL A 161 8.96 15.27 -1.32
N ARG A 162 7.63 15.27 -1.26
CA ARG A 162 6.85 16.46 -0.92
C ARG A 162 6.73 16.62 0.60
N ASP A 163 6.80 17.85 1.09
CA ASP A 163 6.77 18.15 2.53
C ASP A 163 5.53 17.58 3.23
N ASN A 164 4.35 17.74 2.63
CA ASN A 164 3.10 17.23 3.19
C ASN A 164 2.99 15.69 3.16
N TYR A 165 3.88 15.01 2.45
CA TYR A 165 4.01 13.56 2.43
C TYR A 165 4.93 13.07 3.56
N VAL A 166 6.02 13.79 3.84
CA VAL A 166 7.05 13.42 4.83
C VAL A 166 6.42 13.10 6.19
N GLY A 167 5.61 14.01 6.73
CA GLY A 167 5.02 13.80 8.07
C GLY A 167 4.05 12.62 8.12
N ARG A 168 3.30 12.38 7.05
CA ARG A 168 2.38 11.23 6.96
C ARG A 168 3.15 9.92 6.84
N MET A 169 4.26 9.94 6.11
CA MET A 169 5.12 8.78 5.96
C MET A 169 5.86 8.47 7.26
N ASN A 170 6.35 9.49 7.98
CA ASN A 170 6.98 9.32 9.30
C ASN A 170 6.04 8.66 10.31
N ARG A 171 4.78 9.12 10.39
CA ARG A 171 3.74 8.46 11.20
C ARG A 171 3.54 7.00 10.77
N GLY A 172 3.44 6.75 9.47
CA GLY A 172 3.30 5.39 8.93
C GLY A 172 4.47 4.48 9.25
N VAL A 173 5.70 4.98 9.19
CA VAL A 173 6.90 4.25 9.60
C VAL A 173 6.83 3.93 11.09
N ARG A 174 6.57 4.90 11.97
CA ARG A 174 6.50 4.66 13.42
C ARG A 174 5.46 3.61 13.76
N GLU A 175 4.23 3.78 13.29
CA GLU A 175 3.15 2.83 13.57
C GLU A 175 3.45 1.44 13.01
N ALA A 176 4.02 1.33 11.80
CA ALA A 176 4.37 0.03 11.24
C ALA A 176 5.56 -0.63 11.96
N LEU A 177 6.53 0.13 12.49
CA LEU A 177 7.61 -0.41 13.33
C LEU A 177 7.05 -1.02 14.63
N GLU A 178 6.03 -0.41 15.25
CA GLU A 178 5.34 -0.98 16.42
C GLU A 178 4.64 -2.32 16.09
N LEU A 179 4.22 -2.51 14.83
CA LEU A 179 3.66 -3.76 14.33
C LEU A 179 4.72 -4.81 13.94
N GLY A 180 6.01 -4.46 13.94
CA GLY A 180 7.12 -5.35 13.59
C GLY A 180 7.63 -5.24 12.16
N LEU A 181 7.39 -4.12 11.47
CA LEU A 181 8.06 -3.81 10.20
C LEU A 181 9.60 -3.79 10.40
N SER A 182 10.35 -4.19 9.37
CA SER A 182 11.82 -4.22 9.43
C SER A 182 12.41 -2.80 9.59
N LYS A 183 12.99 -2.53 10.77
CA LYS A 183 13.76 -1.30 11.01
C LYS A 183 14.94 -1.17 10.04
N GLU A 184 15.61 -2.28 9.75
CA GLU A 184 16.73 -2.28 8.80
C GLU A 184 16.29 -1.83 7.40
N TRP A 185 15.15 -2.32 6.93
CA TRP A 185 14.58 -1.91 5.64
C TRP A 185 14.22 -0.41 5.63
N VAL A 186 13.63 0.10 6.72
CA VAL A 186 13.34 1.54 6.85
C VAL A 186 14.60 2.38 6.71
N GLU A 187 15.65 2.06 7.46
CA GLU A 187 16.92 2.79 7.43
C GLU A 187 17.60 2.72 6.06
N ARG A 188 17.63 1.53 5.45
CA ARG A 188 18.32 1.33 4.18
C ARG A 188 17.54 1.86 2.99
N VAL A 189 16.22 1.78 2.98
CA VAL A 189 15.38 2.07 1.81
C VAL A 189 14.61 3.38 1.99
N VAL A 190 13.82 3.52 3.04
CA VAL A 190 12.92 4.67 3.22
C VAL A 190 13.68 5.94 3.58
N ARG A 191 14.66 5.86 4.50
CA ARG A 191 15.41 7.03 5.01
C ARG A 191 16.32 7.69 3.99
N ARG A 192 16.59 7.05 2.85
CA ARG A 192 17.24 7.69 1.70
C ARG A 192 16.42 8.82 1.09
N TRP A 193 15.10 8.78 1.28
CA TRP A 193 14.16 9.70 0.65
C TRP A 193 13.38 10.53 1.66
N VAL A 194 13.04 9.93 2.80
CA VAL A 194 12.19 10.54 3.83
C VAL A 194 12.97 10.66 5.12
N LEU A 195 13.49 11.86 5.36
CA LEU A 195 14.18 12.17 6.61
C LEU A 195 13.26 11.96 7.81
N GLU A 196 13.82 11.41 8.86
CA GLU A 196 13.14 11.35 10.15
C GLU A 196 12.89 12.77 10.66
N GLY A 197 11.75 12.98 11.34
CA GLY A 197 11.36 14.29 11.79
C GLY A 197 9.87 14.38 12.09
N VAL A 198 9.30 15.57 11.85
CA VAL A 198 7.93 15.91 12.23
C VAL A 198 6.92 14.96 11.59
N GLU A 199 6.00 14.45 12.40
CA GLU A 199 4.84 13.68 11.95
C GLU A 199 3.71 14.60 11.51
N ALA A 200 2.82 14.09 10.65
CA ALA A 200 1.61 14.81 10.28
C ALA A 200 0.71 15.03 11.49
N GLU A 201 0.06 16.19 11.54
CA GLU A 201 -0.95 16.52 12.54
C GLU A 201 -2.06 15.45 12.60
N GLU A 202 -2.68 15.34 13.78
CA GLU A 202 -3.80 14.44 14.00
C GLU A 202 -4.95 14.75 13.02
N GLY A 203 -5.54 13.72 12.42
CA GLY A 203 -6.60 13.87 11.43
C GLY A 203 -6.13 14.20 10.00
N TYR A 204 -4.87 14.58 9.77
CA TYR A 204 -4.40 14.90 8.41
C TYR A 204 -4.10 13.64 7.57
N VAL A 205 -4.81 13.48 6.45
CA VAL A 205 -4.68 12.37 5.49
C VAL A 205 -4.26 12.78 4.09
N GLY A 206 -3.84 14.04 3.92
CA GLY A 206 -3.51 14.65 2.64
C GLY A 206 -4.67 15.39 1.99
N GLY A 207 -4.39 16.58 1.46
CA GLY A 207 -5.25 17.36 0.57
C GLY A 207 -4.40 18.14 -0.42
N GLU A 208 -5.02 18.72 -1.46
CA GLU A 208 -4.33 19.73 -2.27
C GLU A 208 -3.90 20.87 -1.33
N ASN A 209 -2.64 21.32 -1.45
CA ASN A 209 -2.23 22.57 -0.82
C ASN A 209 -3.22 23.64 -1.30
N ARG A 210 -4.15 24.07 -0.43
CA ARG A 210 -4.73 25.40 -0.58
C ARG A 210 -3.58 26.34 -0.31
N GLY A 211 -2.93 26.78 -1.39
CA GLY A 211 -1.84 27.74 -1.33
C GLY A 211 -2.27 28.93 -0.47
N LEU A 212 -1.37 29.31 0.43
CA LEU A 212 -1.29 30.70 0.88
C LEU A 212 -0.91 31.57 -0.32
#